data_AF-A0A8C9F207-F1
#
_entry.id   AF-A0A8C9F207-F1
#
_cell.length_a   1.000
_cell.length_b   1.000
_cell.length_c   1.000
_cell.angle_alpha   90.00
_cell.angle_beta   90.00
_cell.angle_gamma   90.00
#
_symmetry.space_group_name_H-M   'P 1'
#
loop_
_entity.id
_entity.type
_entity.pdbx_description
1 polymer ?
#
loop_
_entity_poly.entity_id
_entity_poly.type
_entity_poly.pdbx_seq_one_letter_code
_entity_poly.pdbx_strand_id
1 'polypeptide(L)'
;MAGILAWFWNERFWLPHNVTWADLQSTEEASFPQAEDLYLAFPLAFCIFMIRLLFERFIAKPCALGLKVQANGPQKAQPNAILEKVFTAITKHPDEKRLEGLSKQLDWDVRSIQRWFRQRRNQEKPSTLTKFCESMWRFTFYLYIFTYGVRFLKKTPWLWNTRQCWNGYPYQPLMPDLHYYYIAELSFYWSLMFSQFIDIKRKDFGIMFTHHIITVTLITFSYVTNLTRVGTLTLCLHDAADVVLEAAKMANYCKCQKLSDLLFLTFAIVFIVISTSFPPNAKLAYLLDCHWIYSVLDKKHMGLLEITWLQVSR
;
A
#
# COMPACT_ATOMS: atom_id res chain seq x y z
N MET A 1 -21.62 6.35 21.49
CA MET A 1 -20.35 5.67 21.13
C MET A 1 -20.02 4.46 22.00
N ALA A 2 -20.24 4.49 23.33
CA ALA A 2 -19.96 3.35 24.22
C ALA A 2 -20.68 2.03 23.81
N GLY A 3 -21.94 2.09 23.37
CA GLY A 3 -22.69 0.89 22.96
C GLY A 3 -22.18 0.22 21.67
N ILE A 4 -21.66 0.99 20.71
CA ILE A 4 -21.11 0.44 19.45
C ILE A 4 -19.75 -0.21 19.72
N LEU A 5 -18.91 0.42 20.56
CA LEU A 5 -17.63 -0.17 20.98
C LEU A 5 -17.84 -1.44 21.80
N ALA A 6 -18.78 -1.46 22.75
CA ALA A 6 -19.10 -2.64 23.56
C ALA A 6 -19.72 -3.77 22.73
N TRP A 7 -20.53 -3.44 21.71
CA TRP A 7 -21.03 -4.42 20.75
C TRP A 7 -19.92 -4.97 19.86
N PHE A 8 -19.05 -4.09 19.34
CA PHE A 8 -17.95 -4.49 18.48
C PHE A 8 -16.97 -5.38 19.25
N TRP A 9 -16.57 -5.03 20.47
CA TRP A 9 -15.64 -5.83 21.28
C TRP A 9 -16.30 -6.99 22.05
N ASN A 10 -17.48 -7.43 21.63
CA ASN A 10 -18.15 -8.57 22.25
C ASN A 10 -17.32 -9.85 22.05
N GLU A 11 -16.98 -10.49 23.17
CA GLU A 11 -16.13 -11.70 23.22
C GLU A 11 -16.66 -12.82 22.33
N ARG A 12 -17.98 -13.00 22.25
CA ARG A 12 -18.61 -14.08 21.47
C ARG A 12 -18.40 -13.95 19.97
N PHE A 13 -18.09 -12.74 19.49
CA PHE A 13 -17.89 -12.49 18.07
C PHE A 13 -16.45 -12.77 17.63
N TRP A 14 -15.47 -12.52 18.51
CA TRP A 14 -14.05 -12.59 18.15
C TRP A 14 -13.28 -13.76 18.78
N LEU A 15 -13.71 -14.21 19.95
CA LEU A 15 -13.02 -15.24 20.71
C LEU A 15 -13.75 -16.59 20.60
N PRO A 16 -13.04 -17.72 20.75
CA PRO A 16 -13.65 -19.03 20.89
C PRO A 16 -14.61 -19.12 22.07
N HIS A 17 -15.48 -20.13 22.07
CA HIS A 17 -16.42 -20.34 23.17
C HIS A 17 -15.65 -20.54 24.49
N ASN A 18 -16.10 -19.87 25.55
CA ASN A 18 -15.49 -19.87 26.89
C ASN A 18 -14.12 -19.19 27.00
N VAL A 19 -13.81 -18.22 26.12
CA VAL A 19 -12.63 -17.35 26.25
C VAL A 19 -13.07 -15.90 26.37
N THR A 20 -12.46 -15.18 27.31
CA THR A 20 -12.69 -13.77 27.60
C THR A 20 -11.44 -12.94 27.29
N TRP A 21 -11.58 -11.62 27.19
CA TRP A 21 -10.40 -10.75 27.01
C TRP A 21 -9.47 -10.78 28.23
N ALA A 22 -9.99 -11.10 29.42
CA ALA A 22 -9.20 -11.24 30.64
C ALA A 22 -8.20 -12.41 30.56
N ASP A 23 -8.58 -13.48 29.84
CA ASP A 23 -7.73 -14.66 29.66
C ASP A 23 -6.52 -14.41 28.75
N LEU A 24 -6.53 -13.30 28.00
CA LEU A 24 -5.45 -12.87 27.11
C LEU A 24 -4.63 -11.70 27.69
N GLN A 25 -4.75 -11.42 28.98
CA GLN A 25 -3.88 -10.47 29.66
C GLN A 25 -2.52 -11.10 29.96
N SER A 26 -1.45 -10.30 29.84
CA SER A 26 -0.10 -10.76 30.15
C SER A 26 0.03 -11.09 31.64
N THR A 27 0.54 -12.28 31.96
CA THR A 27 0.85 -12.72 33.32
C THR A 27 2.37 -12.77 33.54
N GLU A 28 2.81 -13.01 34.78
CA GLU A 28 4.25 -13.17 35.08
C GLU A 28 4.90 -14.36 34.34
N GLU A 29 4.09 -15.34 33.92
CA GLU A 29 4.56 -16.56 33.26
C GLU A 29 4.50 -16.47 31.72
N ALA A 30 3.56 -15.71 31.16
CA ALA A 30 3.37 -15.59 29.72
C ALA A 30 2.86 -14.20 29.32
N SER A 31 3.55 -13.59 28.35
CA SER A 31 3.09 -12.36 27.71
C SER A 31 2.19 -12.67 26.53
N PHE A 32 1.10 -11.91 26.38
CA PHE A 32 0.16 -12.00 25.26
C PHE A 32 0.04 -10.66 24.54
N PRO A 33 -0.30 -10.65 23.24
CA PRO A 33 -0.49 -9.41 22.48
C PRO A 33 -1.48 -8.45 23.15
N GLN A 34 -1.06 -7.23 23.45
CA GLN A 34 -1.93 -6.19 24.01
C GLN A 34 -2.22 -5.09 22.97
N ALA A 35 -3.39 -4.47 23.05
CA ALA A 35 -3.69 -3.32 22.19
C ALA A 35 -2.72 -2.15 22.44
N GLU A 36 -2.19 -2.02 23.65
CA GLU A 36 -1.24 -0.98 24.05
C GLU A 36 0.09 -1.07 23.31
N ASP A 37 0.54 -2.29 22.99
CA ASP A 37 1.75 -2.56 22.21
C ASP A 37 1.73 -1.82 20.87
N LEU A 38 0.54 -1.73 20.26
CA LEU A 38 0.34 -1.14 18.95
C LEU A 38 0.53 0.37 18.96
N TYR A 39 0.47 1.03 20.12
CA TYR A 39 0.77 2.46 20.20
C TYR A 39 2.22 2.77 19.86
N LEU A 40 3.14 1.82 20.03
CA LEU A 40 4.52 1.94 19.59
C LEU A 40 4.63 2.15 18.07
N ALA A 41 3.61 1.73 17.31
CA ALA A 41 3.63 1.86 15.87
C ALA A 41 3.57 3.33 15.38
N PHE A 42 2.94 4.24 16.14
CA PHE A 42 2.83 5.65 15.75
C PHE A 42 4.15 6.43 15.79
N PRO A 43 4.93 6.44 16.90
CA PRO A 43 6.24 7.09 16.90
C PRO A 43 7.20 6.42 15.91
N LEU A 44 7.14 5.08 15.78
CA LEU A 44 7.98 4.38 14.81
C LEU A 44 7.58 4.71 13.36
N ALA A 45 6.29 4.86 13.05
CA ALA A 45 5.82 5.33 11.75
C ALA A 45 6.36 6.71 11.40
N PHE A 46 6.42 7.63 12.37
CA PHE A 46 7.04 8.94 12.17
C PHE A 46 8.54 8.81 11.88
N CYS A 47 9.26 7.98 12.62
CA CYS A 47 10.68 7.70 12.37
C CYS A 47 10.90 7.11 10.96
N ILE A 48 10.11 6.11 10.56
CA ILE A 48 10.14 5.51 9.23
C ILE A 48 9.87 6.56 8.15
N PHE A 49 8.92 7.47 8.37
CA PHE A 49 8.65 8.57 7.44
C PHE A 49 9.83 9.54 7.34
N MET A 50 10.49 9.88 8.45
CA MET A 50 11.71 10.70 8.40
C MET A 50 12.84 9.99 7.64
N ILE A 51 13.04 8.70 7.89
CA ILE A 51 14.03 7.88 7.17
C ILE A 51 13.70 7.85 5.67
N ARG A 52 12.43 7.71 5.29
CA ARG A 52 11.98 7.79 3.89
C ARG A 52 12.45 9.08 3.22
N LEU A 53 12.24 10.23 3.86
CA LEU A 53 12.64 11.52 3.29
C LEU A 53 14.16 11.61 3.05
N LEU A 54 14.95 11.06 3.98
CA LEU A 54 16.40 10.97 3.83
C LEU A 54 16.79 9.99 2.73
N PHE A 55 16.19 8.80 2.69
CA PHE A 55 16.44 7.76 1.70
C PHE A 55 16.15 8.24 0.29
N GLU A 56 14.98 8.85 0.07
CA GLU A 56 14.60 9.36 -1.25
C GLU A 56 15.58 10.45 -1.73
N ARG A 57 16.04 11.31 -0.81
CA ARG A 57 16.96 12.40 -1.12
C ARG A 57 18.38 11.92 -1.41
N PHE A 58 18.92 11.02 -0.57
CA PHE A 58 20.35 10.67 -0.57
C PHE A 58 20.67 9.36 -1.29
N ILE A 59 19.71 8.46 -1.45
CA ILE A 59 19.93 7.14 -2.07
C ILE A 59 19.10 7.02 -3.35
N ALA A 60 17.78 7.13 -3.25
CA ALA A 60 16.91 6.80 -4.38
C ALA A 60 17.10 7.77 -5.55
N LYS A 61 17.20 9.07 -5.29
CA LYS A 61 17.38 10.08 -6.34
C LYS A 61 18.73 9.94 -7.08
N PRO A 62 19.89 9.79 -6.42
CA PRO A 62 21.14 9.47 -7.10
C PRO A 62 21.07 8.17 -7.91
N CYS A 63 20.47 7.11 -7.37
CA CYS A 63 20.27 5.85 -8.11
C CYS A 63 19.41 6.05 -9.37
N ALA A 64 18.30 6.79 -9.26
CA ALA A 64 17.43 7.09 -10.40
C ALA A 64 18.17 7.84 -11.52
N LEU A 65 19.01 8.81 -11.15
CA LEU A 65 19.82 9.57 -12.10
C LEU A 65 20.91 8.70 -12.73
N GLY A 66 21.57 7.85 -11.96
CA GLY A 66 22.56 6.89 -12.46
C GLY A 66 21.97 5.89 -13.45
N LEU A 67 20.73 5.44 -13.22
CA LEU A 67 19.96 4.59 -14.12
C LEU A 67 19.33 5.35 -15.30
N LYS A 68 19.61 6.65 -15.44
CA LYS A 68 19.08 7.53 -16.50
C LYS A 68 17.55 7.51 -16.57
N VAL A 69 16.88 7.34 -15.43
CA VAL A 69 15.42 7.49 -15.33
C VAL A 69 15.05 8.89 -15.78
N GLN A 70 14.06 8.98 -16.67
CA GLN A 70 13.67 10.27 -17.26
C GLN A 70 13.26 11.25 -16.16
N ALA A 71 14.12 12.25 -15.93
CA ALA A 71 13.88 13.35 -14.99
C ALA A 71 12.96 14.43 -15.59
N ASN A 72 12.62 14.32 -16.87
CA ASN A 72 11.73 15.26 -17.55
C ASN A 72 10.33 15.13 -16.95
N GLY A 73 10.03 16.04 -16.02
CA GLY A 73 8.69 16.25 -15.53
C GLY A 73 7.74 16.68 -16.66
N PRO A 74 6.43 16.75 -16.37
CA PRO A 74 5.46 17.28 -17.32
C PRO A 74 5.89 18.64 -17.85
N GLN A 75 5.73 18.88 -19.15
CA GLN A 75 6.04 20.18 -19.76
C GLN A 75 5.35 21.30 -18.99
N LYS A 76 6.11 22.31 -18.57
CA LYS A 76 5.54 23.41 -17.80
C LYS A 76 4.63 24.26 -18.70
N ALA A 77 3.42 24.55 -18.21
CA ALA A 77 2.52 25.48 -18.88
C ALA A 77 3.14 26.88 -18.83
N GLN A 78 2.89 27.68 -19.88
CA GLN A 78 3.37 29.07 -19.94
C GLN A 78 2.79 29.87 -18.77
N PRO A 79 3.56 30.73 -18.07
CA PRO A 79 3.00 31.55 -17.00
C PRO A 79 1.87 32.45 -17.51
N ASN A 80 0.66 32.30 -16.97
CA ASN A 80 -0.48 33.16 -17.27
C ASN A 80 -1.37 33.28 -16.02
N ALA A 81 -1.42 34.47 -15.42
CA ALA A 81 -2.12 34.69 -14.16
C ALA A 81 -3.65 34.53 -14.27
N ILE A 82 -4.24 34.85 -15.44
CA ILE A 82 -5.68 34.71 -15.66
C ILE A 82 -6.04 33.23 -15.76
N LEU A 83 -5.32 32.47 -16.58
CA LEU A 83 -5.55 31.03 -16.71
C LEU A 83 -5.28 30.29 -15.40
N GLU A 84 -4.25 30.68 -14.65
CA GLU A 84 -3.96 30.11 -13.32
C GLU A 84 -5.08 30.40 -12.33
N LYS A 85 -5.59 31.64 -12.27
CA LYS A 85 -6.71 32.01 -11.41
C LYS A 85 -7.96 31.19 -11.73
N VAL A 86 -8.26 30.98 -13.02
CA VAL A 86 -9.39 30.14 -13.43
C VAL A 86 -9.16 28.68 -13.02
N PHE A 87 -7.95 28.18 -13.22
CA PHE A 87 -7.58 26.80 -12.90
C PHE A 87 -7.71 26.48 -11.41
N THR A 88 -7.24 27.38 -10.54
CA THR A 88 -7.21 27.15 -9.09
C THR A 88 -8.53 27.51 -8.42
N ALA A 89 -9.22 28.58 -8.85
CA ALA A 89 -10.38 29.11 -8.15
C ALA A 89 -11.73 28.71 -8.76
N ILE A 90 -11.77 28.33 -10.05
CA ILE A 90 -13.05 28.08 -10.75
C ILE A 90 -13.16 26.63 -11.21
N THR A 91 -12.31 26.20 -12.13
CA THR A 91 -12.38 24.84 -12.68
C THR A 91 -11.07 24.39 -13.33
N LYS A 92 -10.71 23.13 -13.10
CA LYS A 92 -9.62 22.44 -13.81
C LYS A 92 -10.02 21.98 -15.21
N HIS A 93 -11.33 21.92 -15.50
CA HIS A 93 -11.94 21.43 -16.73
C HIS A 93 -12.96 22.44 -17.25
N PRO A 94 -12.50 23.55 -17.86
CA PRO A 94 -13.40 24.55 -18.43
C PRO A 94 -14.22 23.97 -19.60
N ASP A 95 -15.48 24.36 -19.64
CA ASP A 95 -16.42 24.09 -20.72
C ASP A 95 -16.17 25.01 -21.93
N GLU A 96 -16.80 24.69 -23.06
CA GLU A 96 -16.55 25.37 -24.34
C GLU A 96 -16.83 26.88 -24.28
N LYS A 97 -17.96 27.29 -23.67
CA LYS A 97 -18.32 28.70 -23.47
C LYS A 97 -17.26 29.48 -22.71
N ARG A 98 -16.65 28.86 -21.69
CA ARG A 98 -15.60 29.49 -20.88
C ARG A 98 -14.29 29.60 -21.64
N LEU A 99 -13.96 28.59 -22.44
CA LEU A 99 -12.78 28.63 -23.31
C LEU A 99 -12.89 29.76 -24.33
N GLU A 100 -14.07 29.98 -24.93
CA GLU A 100 -14.32 31.11 -25.83
C GLU A 100 -14.20 32.47 -25.12
N GLY A 101 -14.75 32.59 -23.90
CA GLY A 101 -14.62 33.81 -23.10
C GLY A 101 -13.15 34.13 -22.77
N LEU A 102 -12.36 33.12 -22.41
CA LEU A 102 -10.93 33.27 -22.15
C LEU A 102 -10.14 33.59 -23.41
N SER A 103 -10.52 33.02 -24.55
CA SER A 103 -9.92 33.31 -25.85
C SER A 103 -10.07 34.79 -26.20
N LYS A 104 -11.27 35.34 -26.03
CA LYS A 104 -11.53 36.78 -26.24
C LYS A 104 -10.77 37.67 -25.26
N GLN A 105 -10.64 37.26 -24.00
CA GLN A 105 -9.97 38.06 -22.97
C GLN A 105 -8.44 38.09 -23.14
N LEU A 106 -7.84 36.98 -23.57
CA LEU A 106 -6.39 36.80 -23.66
C LEU A 106 -5.85 37.02 -25.07
N ASP A 107 -6.71 37.15 -26.07
CA ASP A 107 -6.38 37.12 -27.49
C ASP A 107 -5.57 35.86 -27.87
N TRP A 108 -5.97 34.73 -27.28
CA TRP A 108 -5.37 33.41 -27.53
C TRP A 108 -6.33 32.54 -28.30
N ASP A 109 -5.81 31.67 -29.16
CA ASP A 109 -6.65 30.65 -29.77
C ASP A 109 -7.16 29.63 -28.71
N VAL A 110 -8.39 29.16 -28.91
CA VAL A 110 -9.05 28.21 -27.99
C VAL A 110 -8.20 26.93 -27.81
N ARG A 111 -7.48 26.48 -28.84
CA ARG A 111 -6.65 25.27 -28.77
C ARG A 111 -5.43 25.47 -27.89
N SER A 112 -4.81 26.65 -27.90
CA SER A 112 -3.71 27.03 -27.02
C SER A 112 -4.15 27.09 -25.57
N ILE A 113 -5.35 27.63 -25.30
CA ILE A 113 -5.94 27.61 -23.95
C ILE A 113 -6.22 26.17 -23.51
N GLN A 114 -6.84 25.35 -24.36
CA GLN A 114 -7.06 23.92 -24.06
C GLN A 114 -5.74 23.17 -23.80
N ARG A 115 -4.70 23.44 -24.61
CA ARG A 115 -3.36 22.89 -24.44
C ARG A 115 -2.74 23.33 -23.12
N TRP A 116 -2.89 24.60 -22.76
CA TRP A 116 -2.43 25.15 -21.48
C TRP A 116 -3.08 24.42 -20.31
N PHE A 117 -4.41 24.31 -20.29
CA PHE A 117 -5.14 23.59 -19.24
C PHE A 117 -4.71 22.12 -19.17
N ARG A 118 -4.46 21.47 -20.33
CA ARG A 118 -3.93 20.10 -20.38
C ARG A 118 -2.52 19.99 -19.79
N GLN A 119 -1.62 20.91 -20.14
CA GLN A 119 -0.26 20.97 -19.59
C GLN A 119 -0.29 21.22 -18.08
N ARG A 120 -1.11 22.19 -17.63
CA ARG A 120 -1.26 22.54 -16.21
C ARG A 120 -1.82 21.41 -15.36
N ARG A 121 -2.82 20.67 -15.86
CA ARG A 121 -3.27 19.41 -15.21
C ARG A 121 -2.20 18.34 -15.18
N ASN A 122 -1.37 18.25 -16.22
CA ASN A 122 -0.28 17.29 -16.24
C ASN A 122 0.85 17.66 -15.27
N GLN A 123 1.10 18.96 -15.02
CA GLN A 123 2.07 19.43 -14.03
C GLN A 123 1.73 19.01 -12.59
N GLU A 124 0.45 18.80 -12.28
CA GLU A 124 0.03 18.27 -10.97
C GLU A 124 0.33 16.77 -10.82
N LYS A 125 0.80 16.07 -11.86
CA LYS A 125 1.11 14.64 -11.77
C LYS A 125 2.55 14.43 -11.30
N PRO A 126 2.80 13.43 -10.44
CA PRO A 126 4.16 13.10 -10.02
C PRO A 126 5.01 12.68 -11.22
N SER A 127 6.26 13.15 -11.23
CA SER A 127 7.24 12.80 -12.26
C SER A 127 7.61 11.31 -12.20
N THR A 128 8.11 10.75 -13.30
CA THR A 128 8.62 9.37 -13.33
C THR A 128 9.73 9.16 -12.30
N LEU A 129 10.60 10.17 -12.11
CA LEU A 129 11.66 10.14 -11.11
C LEU A 129 11.08 10.06 -9.68
N THR A 130 10.05 10.85 -9.37
CA THR A 130 9.36 10.79 -8.06
C THR A 130 8.77 9.40 -7.84
N LYS A 131 8.06 8.85 -8.83
CA LYS A 131 7.49 7.50 -8.73
C LYS A 131 8.55 6.42 -8.53
N PHE A 132 9.68 6.52 -9.23
CA PHE A 132 10.80 5.61 -9.03
C PHE A 132 11.37 5.70 -7.61
N CYS A 133 11.57 6.90 -7.07
CA CYS A 133 12.09 7.08 -5.72
C CYS A 133 11.15 6.49 -4.67
N GLU A 134 9.85 6.75 -4.79
CA GLU A 134 8.84 6.16 -3.91
C GLU A 134 8.81 4.63 -4.02
N SER A 135 8.87 4.07 -5.23
CA SER A 135 8.91 2.61 -5.44
C SER A 135 10.18 1.98 -4.89
N MET A 136 11.33 2.65 -5.01
CA MET A 136 12.59 2.16 -4.47
C MET A 136 12.60 2.14 -2.95
N TRP A 137 12.00 3.14 -2.30
CA TRP A 137 11.80 3.15 -0.86
C TRP A 137 10.95 1.96 -0.41
N ARG A 138 9.77 1.79 -1.03
CA ARG A 138 8.86 0.66 -0.74
C ARG A 138 9.56 -0.68 -0.96
N PHE A 139 10.21 -0.86 -2.11
CA PHE A 139 11.00 -2.06 -2.42
C PHE A 139 12.03 -2.37 -1.34
N THR A 140 12.80 -1.36 -0.89
CA THR A 140 13.86 -1.55 0.10
C THR A 140 13.28 -1.97 1.46
N PHE A 141 12.19 -1.33 1.88
CA PHE A 141 11.51 -1.69 3.12
C PHE A 141 10.92 -3.11 3.04
N TYR A 142 10.14 -3.41 2.00
CA TYR A 142 9.53 -4.73 1.81
C TYR A 142 10.57 -5.83 1.70
N LEU A 143 11.70 -5.58 1.02
CA LEU A 143 12.78 -6.55 0.93
C LEU A 143 13.41 -6.80 2.31
N TYR A 144 13.67 -5.74 3.08
CA TYR A 144 14.21 -5.87 4.43
C TYR A 144 13.28 -6.69 5.31
N ILE A 145 12.01 -6.30 5.40
CA ILE A 145 11.05 -6.91 6.30
C ILE A 145 10.66 -8.33 5.86
N PHE A 146 10.55 -8.61 4.56
CA PHE A 146 10.41 -9.96 4.02
C PHE A 146 11.58 -10.85 4.42
N THR A 147 12.82 -10.36 4.32
CA THR A 147 13.98 -11.16 4.72
C THR A 147 14.04 -11.38 6.22
N TYR A 148 13.51 -10.46 7.04
CA TYR A 148 13.32 -10.66 8.47
C TYR A 148 12.25 -11.73 8.72
N GLY A 149 11.07 -11.61 8.10
CA GLY A 149 9.96 -12.55 8.20
C GLY A 149 10.34 -13.97 7.82
N VAL A 150 11.07 -14.17 6.70
CA VAL A 150 11.57 -15.49 6.29
C VAL A 150 12.56 -16.06 7.31
N ARG A 151 13.47 -15.24 7.85
CA ARG A 151 14.44 -15.71 8.86
C ARG A 151 13.76 -16.12 10.16
N PHE A 152 12.73 -15.38 10.58
CA PHE A 152 11.91 -15.70 11.74
C PHE A 152 11.11 -16.98 11.48
N LEU A 153 10.29 -17.01 10.42
CA LEU A 153 9.38 -18.12 10.11
C LEU A 153 10.10 -19.45 9.90
N LYS A 154 11.33 -19.46 9.36
CA LYS A 154 12.14 -20.68 9.23
C LYS A 154 12.39 -21.40 10.56
N LYS A 155 12.41 -20.66 11.67
CA LYS A 155 12.59 -21.23 13.02
C LYS A 155 11.27 -21.72 13.63
N THR A 156 10.13 -21.43 13.00
CA THR A 156 8.80 -21.68 13.55
C THR A 156 8.17 -22.94 12.93
N PRO A 157 7.45 -23.76 13.70
CA PRO A 157 6.84 -24.97 13.19
C PRO A 157 5.64 -24.70 12.27
N TRP A 158 4.97 -23.56 12.40
CA TRP A 158 3.77 -23.23 11.62
C TRP A 158 4.04 -22.80 10.18
N LEU A 159 5.29 -22.47 9.83
CA LEU A 159 5.68 -22.29 8.43
C LEU A 159 5.50 -23.59 7.62
N TRP A 160 5.87 -24.73 8.20
CA TRP A 160 5.87 -26.03 7.53
C TRP A 160 4.55 -26.78 7.71
N ASN A 161 3.85 -26.55 8.82
CA ASN A 161 2.57 -27.16 9.11
C ASN A 161 1.59 -26.12 9.65
N THR A 162 0.69 -25.65 8.78
CA THR A 162 -0.31 -24.62 9.10
C THR A 162 -1.27 -25.03 10.22
N ARG A 163 -1.43 -26.32 10.52
CA ARG A 163 -2.22 -26.77 11.69
C ARG A 163 -1.64 -26.27 13.01
N GLN A 164 -0.32 -26.04 13.07
CA GLN A 164 0.34 -25.47 14.24
C GLN A 164 -0.03 -24.00 14.50
N CYS A 165 -0.62 -23.31 13.52
CA CYS A 165 -1.20 -21.98 13.76
C CYS A 165 -2.36 -22.04 14.77
N TRP A 166 -3.11 -23.14 14.79
CA TRP A 166 -4.30 -23.31 15.63
C TRP A 166 -3.99 -24.05 16.94
N ASN A 167 -2.81 -24.66 17.05
CA ASN A 167 -2.42 -25.39 18.23
C ASN A 167 -2.24 -24.44 19.43
N GLY A 168 -3.05 -24.65 20.47
CA GLY A 168 -3.09 -23.79 21.66
C GLY A 168 -3.72 -22.41 21.43
N TYR A 169 -4.38 -22.16 20.29
CA TYR A 169 -5.12 -20.90 20.09
C TYR A 169 -6.34 -20.84 21.04
N PRO A 170 -6.62 -19.71 21.71
CA PRO A 170 -5.95 -18.41 21.62
C PRO A 170 -4.84 -18.18 22.68
N TYR A 171 -4.48 -19.20 23.46
CA TYR A 171 -3.45 -19.18 24.50
C TYR A 171 -2.03 -19.37 23.96
N GLN A 172 -1.63 -18.55 22.99
CA GLN A 172 -0.30 -18.61 22.38
C GLN A 172 0.57 -17.48 22.95
N PRO A 173 1.68 -17.78 23.66
CA PRO A 173 2.57 -16.75 24.18
C PRO A 173 3.18 -15.91 23.04
N LEU A 174 3.27 -14.61 23.27
CA LEU A 174 3.89 -13.65 22.36
C LEU A 174 5.40 -13.82 22.37
N MET A 175 5.96 -14.13 21.20
CA MET A 175 7.41 -14.14 21.00
C MET A 175 7.92 -12.71 20.72
N PRO A 176 9.04 -12.27 21.32
CA PRO A 176 9.60 -10.94 21.05
C PRO A 176 9.88 -10.68 19.57
N ASP A 177 10.46 -11.65 18.86
CA ASP A 177 10.75 -11.54 17.42
C ASP A 177 9.46 -11.33 16.58
N LEU A 178 8.36 -11.95 17.01
CA LEU A 178 7.04 -11.81 16.38
C LEU A 178 6.45 -10.43 16.65
N HIS A 179 6.56 -9.96 17.90
CA HIS A 179 6.13 -8.61 18.28
C HIS A 179 6.82 -7.56 17.43
N TYR A 180 8.15 -7.60 17.32
CA TYR A 180 8.90 -6.66 16.49
C TYR A 180 8.53 -6.74 15.01
N TYR A 181 8.23 -7.94 14.49
CA TYR A 181 7.73 -8.09 13.11
C TYR A 181 6.44 -7.29 12.90
N TYR A 182 5.45 -7.52 13.77
CA TYR A 182 4.13 -6.89 13.69
C TYR A 182 4.21 -5.38 13.86
N ILE A 183 4.97 -4.90 14.84
CA ILE A 183 5.10 -3.47 15.08
C ILE A 183 5.81 -2.78 13.92
N ALA A 184 6.86 -3.40 13.35
CA ALA A 184 7.56 -2.83 12.19
C ALA A 184 6.64 -2.72 10.96
N GLU A 185 5.89 -3.78 10.64
CA GLU A 185 4.90 -3.77 9.55
C GLU A 185 3.82 -2.71 9.76
N LEU A 186 3.17 -2.74 10.93
CA LEU A 186 2.11 -1.81 11.26
C LEU A 186 2.59 -0.35 11.18
N SER A 187 3.79 -0.07 11.69
CA SER A 187 4.42 1.25 11.62
C SER A 187 4.64 1.71 10.19
N PHE A 188 5.06 0.82 9.32
CA PHE A 188 5.27 1.14 7.92
C PHE A 188 3.94 1.47 7.21
N TYR A 189 2.90 0.67 7.42
CA TYR A 189 1.57 0.96 6.87
C TYR A 189 0.98 2.27 7.41
N TRP A 190 1.18 2.58 8.70
CA TRP A 190 0.82 3.90 9.24
C TRP A 190 1.62 5.02 8.58
N SER A 191 2.93 4.84 8.37
CA SER A 191 3.77 5.84 7.70
C SER A 191 3.28 6.11 6.27
N LEU A 192 2.89 5.07 5.54
CA LEU A 192 2.30 5.19 4.21
C LEU A 192 0.93 5.87 4.28
N MET A 193 0.12 5.51 5.28
CA MET A 193 -1.22 6.06 5.46
C MET A 193 -1.21 7.56 5.75
N PHE A 194 -0.22 8.07 6.48
CA PHE A 194 -0.06 9.51 6.68
C PHE A 194 0.60 10.20 5.48
N SER A 195 1.61 9.55 4.88
CA SER A 195 2.36 10.16 3.76
C SER A 195 1.49 10.49 2.55
N GLN A 196 0.44 9.70 2.26
CA GLN A 196 -0.46 9.98 1.12
C GLN A 196 -1.22 11.31 1.21
N PHE A 197 -1.34 11.91 2.41
CA PHE A 197 -1.93 13.23 2.59
C PHE A 197 -0.94 14.37 2.29
N ILE A 198 0.36 14.08 2.39
CA ILE A 198 1.46 15.00 2.11
C ILE A 198 1.89 14.88 0.64
N ASP A 199 1.90 13.65 0.13
CA ASP A 199 2.23 13.33 -1.25
C ASP A 199 1.19 13.90 -2.23
N ILE A 200 1.62 14.06 -3.48
CA ILE A 200 0.75 14.56 -4.55
C ILE A 200 -0.44 13.62 -4.73
N LYS A 201 -1.65 14.13 -4.45
CA LYS A 201 -2.90 13.36 -4.58
C LYS A 201 -3.08 12.83 -5.99
N ARG A 202 -3.10 11.51 -6.11
CA ARG A 202 -3.29 10.79 -7.37
C ARG A 202 -4.77 10.45 -7.57
N LYS A 203 -5.14 10.01 -8.77
CA LYS A 203 -6.54 9.66 -9.11
C LYS A 203 -7.06 8.45 -8.32
N ASP A 204 -6.14 7.60 -7.91
CA ASP A 204 -6.31 6.38 -7.11
C ASP A 204 -6.29 6.64 -5.59
N PHE A 205 -6.21 7.91 -5.15
CA PHE A 205 -6.11 8.26 -3.72
C PHE A 205 -7.17 7.58 -2.84
N GLY A 206 -8.45 7.62 -3.22
CA GLY A 206 -9.51 7.04 -2.39
C GLY A 206 -9.41 5.52 -2.25
N ILE A 207 -8.97 4.84 -3.31
CA ILE A 207 -8.78 3.38 -3.32
C ILE A 207 -7.57 3.03 -2.45
N MET A 208 -6.43 3.72 -2.64
CA MET A 208 -5.23 3.55 -1.81
C MET A 208 -5.53 3.79 -0.33
N PHE A 209 -6.26 4.85 -0.01
CA PHE A 209 -6.60 5.22 1.36
C PHE A 209 -7.44 4.12 2.02
N THR A 210 -8.47 3.63 1.31
CA THR A 210 -9.32 2.54 1.79
C THR A 210 -8.52 1.26 2.02
N HIS A 211 -7.64 0.91 1.08
CA HIS A 211 -6.76 -0.26 1.21
C HIS A 211 -5.90 -0.16 2.47
N HIS A 212 -5.22 0.97 2.72
CA HIS A 212 -4.40 1.13 3.93
C HIS A 212 -5.22 1.00 5.21
N ILE A 213 -6.46 1.52 5.24
CA ILE A 213 -7.36 1.33 6.38
C ILE A 213 -7.65 -0.15 6.61
N ILE A 214 -7.98 -0.89 5.55
CA ILE A 214 -8.25 -2.33 5.63
C ILE A 214 -7.02 -3.08 6.13
N THR A 215 -5.85 -2.84 5.55
CA THR A 215 -4.60 -3.51 5.95
C THR A 215 -4.21 -3.21 7.40
N VAL A 216 -4.23 -1.93 7.81
CA VAL A 216 -3.96 -1.53 9.21
C VAL A 216 -4.96 -2.19 10.17
N THR A 217 -6.23 -2.26 9.79
CA THR A 217 -7.27 -2.91 10.58
C THR A 217 -7.02 -4.42 10.68
N LEU A 218 -6.68 -5.10 9.58
CA LEU A 218 -6.39 -6.54 9.56
C LEU A 218 -5.17 -6.90 10.42
N ILE A 219 -4.08 -6.12 10.34
CA ILE A 219 -2.88 -6.32 11.14
C ILE A 219 -3.19 -6.12 12.62
N THR A 220 -3.83 -4.99 12.96
CA THR A 220 -4.24 -4.66 14.34
C THR A 220 -5.14 -5.75 14.91
N PHE A 221 -6.15 -6.16 14.15
CA PHE A 221 -7.10 -7.17 14.56
C PHE A 221 -6.45 -8.55 14.75
N SER A 222 -5.61 -8.97 13.82
CA SER A 222 -4.85 -10.22 13.91
C SER A 222 -3.93 -10.25 15.13
N TYR A 223 -3.36 -9.11 15.51
CA TYR A 223 -2.53 -9.00 16.70
C TYR A 223 -3.36 -9.12 17.98
N VAL A 224 -4.40 -8.28 18.15
CA VAL A 224 -5.21 -8.22 19.40
C VAL A 224 -5.99 -9.51 19.66
N THR A 225 -6.42 -10.23 18.62
CA THR A 225 -7.08 -11.55 18.78
C THR A 225 -6.12 -12.72 18.93
N ASN A 226 -4.82 -12.45 19.01
CA ASN A 226 -3.77 -13.45 19.06
C ASN A 226 -3.78 -14.46 17.87
N LEU A 227 -4.24 -14.01 16.70
CA LEU A 227 -4.10 -14.73 15.43
C LEU A 227 -2.70 -14.53 14.82
N THR A 228 -1.69 -14.35 15.66
CA THR A 228 -0.36 -13.88 15.30
C THR A 228 0.40 -14.88 14.43
N ARG A 229 0.26 -16.19 14.69
CA ARG A 229 0.87 -17.23 13.84
C ARG A 229 0.34 -17.22 12.41
N VAL A 230 -0.98 -17.10 12.24
CA VAL A 230 -1.61 -16.99 10.90
C VAL A 230 -1.19 -15.69 10.25
N GLY A 231 -1.25 -14.57 10.98
CA GLY A 231 -0.93 -13.27 10.39
C GLY A 231 0.55 -13.11 10.03
N THR A 232 1.51 -13.71 10.75
CA THR A 232 2.93 -13.71 10.29
C THR A 232 3.13 -14.43 8.96
N LEU A 233 2.37 -15.50 8.69
CA LEU A 233 2.40 -16.17 7.37
C LEU A 233 1.79 -15.26 6.30
N THR A 234 0.65 -14.64 6.60
CA THR A 234 -0.03 -13.71 5.69
C THR A 234 0.85 -12.50 5.35
N LEU A 235 1.46 -11.86 6.35
CA LEU A 235 2.39 -10.74 6.18
C LEU A 235 3.55 -11.15 5.26
N CYS A 236 4.25 -12.23 5.59
CA CYS A 236 5.42 -12.66 4.82
C CYS A 236 5.09 -12.99 3.35
N LEU A 237 3.90 -13.56 3.08
CA LEU A 237 3.46 -13.83 1.72
C LEU A 237 3.10 -12.53 0.97
N HIS A 238 2.44 -11.59 1.65
CA HIS A 238 2.11 -10.29 1.09
C HIS A 238 3.39 -9.50 0.74
N ASP A 239 4.35 -9.44 1.66
CA ASP A 239 5.64 -8.77 1.46
C ASP A 239 6.41 -9.34 0.26
N ALA A 240 6.37 -10.67 0.09
CA ALA A 240 6.99 -11.33 -1.05
C ALA A 240 6.42 -10.83 -2.40
N ALA A 241 5.10 -10.67 -2.47
CA ALA A 241 4.43 -10.16 -3.66
C ALA A 241 4.77 -8.67 -3.88
N ASP A 242 4.77 -7.86 -2.82
CA ASP A 242 5.07 -6.43 -2.89
C ASP A 242 6.51 -6.15 -3.33
N VAL A 243 7.49 -6.96 -2.91
CA VAL A 243 8.88 -6.87 -3.41
C VAL A 243 8.92 -7.03 -4.94
N VAL A 244 8.23 -8.04 -5.48
CA VAL A 244 8.21 -8.29 -6.93
C VAL A 244 7.48 -7.16 -7.66
N LEU A 245 6.39 -6.65 -7.10
CA LEU A 245 5.60 -5.57 -7.68
C LEU A 245 6.39 -4.25 -7.74
N GLU A 246 7.04 -3.85 -6.66
CA GLU A 246 7.82 -2.62 -6.63
C GLU A 246 9.07 -2.74 -7.54
N ALA A 247 9.67 -3.93 -7.63
CA ALA A 247 10.72 -4.19 -8.62
C ALA A 247 10.21 -4.05 -10.07
N ALA A 248 9.01 -4.55 -10.37
CA ALA A 248 8.39 -4.40 -11.70
C ALA A 248 8.15 -2.92 -12.03
N LYS A 249 7.63 -2.13 -11.08
CA LYS A 249 7.43 -0.68 -11.24
C LYS A 249 8.74 0.04 -11.52
N MET A 250 9.79 -0.25 -10.74
CA MET A 250 11.12 0.33 -10.97
C MET A 250 11.67 0.00 -12.37
N ALA A 251 11.56 -1.26 -12.81
CA ALA A 251 11.98 -1.69 -14.15
C ALA A 251 11.21 -0.95 -15.26
N ASN A 252 9.89 -0.77 -15.09
CA ASN A 252 9.05 0.00 -16.01
C ASN A 252 9.49 1.47 -16.10
N TYR A 253 9.79 2.10 -14.97
CA TYR A 253 10.28 3.49 -14.92
C TYR A 253 11.66 3.65 -15.57
N CYS A 254 12.50 2.61 -15.52
CA CYS A 254 13.78 2.53 -16.24
C CYS A 254 13.65 2.17 -17.72
N LYS A 255 12.42 1.98 -18.25
CA LYS A 255 12.14 1.54 -19.63
C LYS A 255 12.66 0.14 -19.97
N CYS A 256 12.90 -0.70 -18.97
CA CYS A 256 13.28 -2.10 -19.13
C CYS A 256 12.04 -2.99 -19.32
N GLN A 257 11.35 -2.85 -20.46
CA GLN A 257 10.02 -3.47 -20.68
C GLN A 257 10.01 -4.99 -20.48
N LYS A 258 10.96 -5.72 -21.07
CA LYS A 258 11.03 -7.20 -20.95
C LYS A 258 11.14 -7.66 -19.49
N LEU A 259 11.96 -6.98 -18.70
CA LEU A 259 12.13 -7.29 -17.27
C LEU A 259 10.88 -6.91 -16.48
N SER A 260 10.29 -5.75 -16.77
CA SER A 260 9.05 -5.32 -16.15
C SER A 260 7.92 -6.31 -16.39
N ASP A 261 7.73 -6.76 -17.63
CA ASP A 261 6.65 -7.69 -18.00
C ASP A 261 6.86 -9.06 -17.35
N LEU A 262 8.10 -9.55 -17.30
CA LEU A 262 8.46 -10.77 -16.58
C LEU A 262 8.14 -10.66 -15.09
N LEU A 263 8.53 -9.56 -14.44
CA LEU A 263 8.28 -9.35 -13.01
C LEU A 263 6.79 -9.18 -12.71
N PHE A 264 6.03 -8.49 -13.56
CA PHE A 264 4.57 -8.42 -13.41
C PHE A 264 3.90 -9.78 -13.57
N LEU A 265 4.37 -10.62 -14.49
CA LEU A 265 3.90 -11.99 -14.62
C LEU A 265 4.22 -12.82 -13.38
N THR A 266 5.45 -12.74 -12.87
CA THR A 266 5.85 -13.41 -11.63
C THR A 266 4.99 -12.97 -10.45
N PHE A 267 4.76 -11.66 -10.31
CA PHE A 267 3.85 -11.10 -9.29
C PHE A 267 2.46 -11.70 -9.40
N ALA A 268 1.87 -11.73 -10.61
CA ALA A 268 0.54 -12.29 -10.83
C ALA A 268 0.47 -13.77 -10.42
N ILE A 269 1.48 -14.58 -10.75
CA ILE A 269 1.53 -16.00 -10.37
C ILE A 269 1.61 -16.15 -8.85
N VAL A 270 2.55 -15.46 -8.20
CA VAL A 270 2.73 -15.49 -6.73
C VAL A 270 1.42 -15.09 -6.04
N PHE A 271 0.80 -14.02 -6.52
CA PHE A 271 -0.45 -13.51 -5.98
C PHE A 271 -1.61 -14.52 -6.10
N ILE A 272 -1.76 -15.20 -7.24
CA ILE A 272 -2.78 -16.25 -7.44
C ILE A 272 -2.55 -17.44 -6.49
N VAL A 273 -1.31 -17.88 -6.34
CA VAL A 273 -0.96 -19.01 -5.46
C VAL A 273 -1.29 -18.67 -4.00
N ILE A 274 -0.96 -17.46 -3.56
CA ILE A 274 -1.29 -16.98 -2.21
C ILE A 274 -2.81 -16.92 -2.03
N SER A 275 -3.53 -16.32 -2.98
CA SER A 275 -4.99 -16.14 -2.92
C SER A 275 -5.76 -17.46 -2.89
N THR A 276 -5.30 -18.48 -3.61
CA THR A 276 -5.97 -19.79 -3.64
C THR A 276 -5.73 -20.62 -2.37
N SER A 277 -4.65 -20.34 -1.64
CA SER A 277 -4.29 -21.03 -0.40
C SER A 277 -5.15 -20.62 0.81
N PHE A 278 -5.84 -19.48 0.74
CA PHE A 278 -6.73 -19.02 1.81
C PHE A 278 -8.15 -19.64 1.72
N PRO A 279 -8.79 -19.97 2.86
CA PRO A 279 -10.16 -20.48 2.89
C PRO A 279 -11.16 -19.45 2.33
N PRO A 280 -12.30 -19.88 1.75
CA PRO A 280 -13.25 -19.03 1.02
C PRO A 280 -13.69 -17.77 1.77
N ASN A 281 -13.83 -17.89 3.08
CA ASN A 281 -14.31 -16.86 3.99
C ASN A 281 -13.30 -15.70 4.15
N ALA A 282 -12.01 -15.99 4.00
CA ALA A 282 -10.92 -15.01 4.04
C ALA A 282 -10.60 -14.45 2.64
N LYS A 283 -11.08 -15.10 1.56
CA LYS A 283 -10.84 -14.64 0.18
C LYS A 283 -11.47 -13.29 -0.10
N LEU A 284 -12.65 -12.97 0.46
CA LEU A 284 -13.33 -11.71 0.15
C LEU A 284 -12.54 -10.47 0.63
N ALA A 285 -11.93 -10.55 1.82
CA ALA A 285 -11.06 -9.48 2.33
C ALA A 285 -9.78 -9.33 1.47
N TYR A 286 -9.19 -10.46 1.05
CA TYR A 286 -8.03 -10.48 0.16
C TYR A 286 -8.37 -10.02 -1.27
N LEU A 287 -9.59 -10.28 -1.75
CA LEU A 287 -10.09 -9.85 -3.06
C LEU A 287 -10.37 -8.35 -3.15
N LEU A 288 -10.65 -7.69 -2.02
CA LEU A 288 -10.72 -6.22 -1.96
C LEU A 288 -9.33 -5.60 -2.16
N ASP A 289 -8.27 -6.25 -1.66
CA ASP A 289 -6.89 -5.91 -2.01
C ASP A 289 -6.57 -6.20 -3.48
N CYS A 290 -7.26 -7.16 -4.14
CA CYS A 290 -7.08 -7.39 -5.59
C CYS A 290 -7.56 -6.23 -6.46
N HIS A 291 -8.66 -5.54 -6.11
CA HIS A 291 -9.22 -4.44 -6.92
C HIS A 291 -8.17 -3.33 -7.16
N TRP A 292 -7.23 -3.19 -6.24
CA TRP A 292 -6.06 -2.32 -6.33
C TRP A 292 -5.14 -2.64 -7.51
N ILE A 293 -4.80 -3.92 -7.76
CA ILE A 293 -3.92 -4.35 -8.87
C ILE A 293 -4.51 -3.93 -10.23
N TYR A 294 -5.84 -4.04 -10.38
CA TYR A 294 -6.58 -3.64 -11.58
C TYR A 294 -6.52 -2.13 -11.85
N SER A 295 -6.45 -1.30 -10.81
CA SER A 295 -6.46 0.16 -10.94
C SER A 295 -5.08 0.77 -11.20
N VAL A 296 -4.00 0.08 -10.79
CA VAL A 296 -2.61 0.58 -10.85
C VAL A 296 -1.90 0.17 -12.14
N LEU A 297 -2.31 -0.93 -12.78
CA LEU A 297 -1.74 -1.36 -14.05
C LEU A 297 -2.28 -0.51 -15.21
N ASP A 298 -1.36 0.15 -15.92
CA ASP A 298 -1.65 0.95 -17.11
C ASP A 298 -2.44 0.10 -18.12
N LYS A 299 -3.33 0.76 -18.88
CA LYS A 299 -4.34 0.12 -19.76
C LYS A 299 -3.79 -0.95 -20.72
N LYS A 300 -2.47 -0.92 -20.97
CA LYS A 300 -1.75 -1.82 -21.87
C LYS A 300 -1.61 -3.26 -21.35
N HIS A 301 -1.64 -3.46 -20.03
CA HIS A 301 -1.48 -4.78 -19.40
C HIS A 301 -2.78 -5.38 -18.84
N MET A 302 -3.92 -4.70 -19.05
CA MET A 302 -5.24 -5.13 -18.55
C MET A 302 -5.71 -6.44 -19.17
N GLY A 303 -5.39 -6.71 -20.45
CA GLY A 303 -5.96 -7.86 -21.17
C GLY A 303 -5.56 -9.25 -20.64
N LEU A 304 -4.39 -9.39 -20.00
CA LEU A 304 -3.95 -10.68 -19.44
C LEU A 304 -4.54 -10.93 -18.04
N LEU A 305 -4.84 -9.87 -17.29
CA LEU A 305 -5.31 -9.96 -15.89
C LEU A 305 -6.84 -9.91 -15.78
N GLU A 306 -7.53 -9.29 -16.74
CA GLU A 306 -8.99 -9.31 -16.86
C GLU A 306 -9.50 -10.75 -17.08
N ILE A 307 -8.74 -11.59 -17.80
CA ILE A 307 -9.00 -13.03 -17.96
C ILE A 307 -8.86 -13.75 -16.61
N THR A 308 -7.86 -13.37 -15.80
CA THR A 308 -7.63 -13.97 -14.48
C THR A 308 -8.72 -13.57 -13.48
N TRP A 309 -9.21 -12.33 -13.51
CA TRP A 309 -10.33 -11.89 -12.67
C TRP A 309 -11.65 -12.57 -13.04
N LEU A 310 -11.93 -12.73 -14.34
CA LEU A 310 -13.11 -13.46 -14.81
C LEU A 310 -13.07 -14.96 -14.47
N GLN A 311 -11.88 -15.54 -14.28
CA GLN A 311 -11.72 -16.92 -13.81
C GLN A 311 -11.78 -17.08 -12.29
N VAL A 312 -11.46 -16.04 -11.51
CA VAL A 312 -11.50 -16.07 -10.04
C VAL A 312 -12.84 -15.56 -9.47
N SER A 313 -13.60 -14.79 -10.25
CA SER A 313 -14.96 -14.32 -9.91
C SER A 313 -16.08 -15.29 -10.31
N ARG A 314 -15.74 -16.44 -10.90
CA ARG A 314 -16.64 -17.58 -11.15
C ARG A 314 -16.30 -18.71 -10.17
#